data_AF-A0A368F237-F1
#
_entry.id   AF-A0A368F237-F1
#
_cell.length_a   1.000
_cell.length_b   1.000
_cell.length_c   1.000
_cell.angle_alpha   90.00
_cell.angle_beta   90.00
_cell.angle_gamma   90.00
#
_symmetry.space_group_name_H-M   'P 1'
#
loop_
_entity.id
_entity.type
_entity.pdbx_description
1 polymer ?
#
loop_
_entity_poly.entity_id
_entity_poly.type
_entity_poly.pdbx_seq_one_letter_code
_entity_poly.pdbx_strand_id
1 'polypeptide(L)'
;MANLFKLNKSQRRFFTCWGKLHVKMAFLVIILVTLFAEILETVSYVMVGWHQSSLLTYAIEIWEYIVTISMIIAFIQENAAMMLPFVGQMFVVVVMMLIMFFQLLFCALVPYSSLAEQFFSDGHYTLVEREKKLLSILITVGLFTFVAGWFLRVALATYQYFDYMSMKKARRAGRANNEQVRNMFNFYSMLSRILIIHMIHIPCARFHLFSGHERNLTLSTPQAWPKI
;
A
#
# COMPACT_ATOMS: atom_id res chain seq x y z
N MET A 1 -16.23 -11.87 7.11
CA MET A 1 -15.96 -10.42 6.90
C MET A 1 -15.61 -9.62 8.18
N ALA A 2 -15.23 -10.25 9.30
CA ALA A 2 -14.99 -9.54 10.57
C ALA A 2 -13.54 -9.08 10.84
N ASN A 3 -12.58 -9.35 9.95
CA ASN A 3 -11.17 -9.00 10.16
C ASN A 3 -10.74 -7.67 9.49
N LEU A 4 -11.66 -6.94 8.85
CA LEU A 4 -11.34 -5.72 8.09
C LEU A 4 -10.86 -4.57 9.01
N PHE A 5 -11.24 -4.62 10.29
CA PHE A 5 -10.87 -3.66 11.34
C PHE A 5 -9.77 -4.12 12.29
N LYS A 6 -9.08 -5.24 12.01
CA LYS A 6 -7.95 -5.68 12.84
C LYS A 6 -6.74 -4.78 12.59
N LEU A 7 -6.83 -3.55 13.08
CA LEU A 7 -5.83 -2.51 12.99
C LEU A 7 -4.60 -2.95 13.78
N ASN A 8 -3.47 -3.06 13.11
CA ASN A 8 -2.20 -3.38 13.77
C ASN A 8 -1.69 -2.11 14.48
N LYS A 9 -2.27 -1.79 15.65
CA LYS A 9 -1.94 -0.60 16.47
C LYS A 9 -0.47 -0.52 16.91
N SER A 10 0.33 -1.57 16.67
CA SER A 10 1.73 -1.69 17.09
C SER A 10 2.69 -0.76 16.32
N GLN A 11 2.36 -0.26 15.12
CA GLN A 11 3.29 0.54 14.32
C GLN A 11 2.83 2.00 14.17
N ARG A 12 3.41 2.91 14.97
CA ARG A 12 3.14 4.37 14.94
C ARG A 12 3.39 5.05 13.59
N ARG A 13 4.16 4.42 12.68
CA ARG A 13 4.51 4.99 11.36
C ARG A 13 3.33 5.08 10.38
N PHE A 14 2.22 4.36 10.62
CA PHE A 14 1.06 4.30 9.72
C PHE A 14 -0.17 5.07 10.21
N PHE A 15 0.05 6.12 11.00
CA PHE A 15 -1.01 7.03 11.44
C PHE A 15 -0.80 8.42 10.83
N THR A 16 -1.84 8.94 10.18
CA THR A 16 -1.97 10.32 9.70
C THR A 16 -2.74 11.16 10.74
N CYS A 17 -2.76 12.50 10.59
CA CYS A 17 -3.36 13.45 11.54
C CYS A 17 -2.87 13.27 12.99
N TRP A 18 -1.62 13.67 13.28
CA TRP A 18 -1.04 13.64 14.64
C TRP A 18 -1.12 12.27 15.34
N GLY A 19 -1.06 11.18 14.58
CA GLY A 19 -1.07 9.84 15.16
C GLY A 19 -2.46 9.29 15.52
N LYS A 20 -3.55 10.03 15.23
CA LYS A 20 -4.91 9.63 15.61
C LYS A 20 -5.66 8.85 14.52
N LEU A 21 -5.36 9.11 13.24
CA LEU A 21 -6.08 8.50 12.12
C LEU A 21 -5.22 7.41 11.48
N HIS A 22 -5.67 6.16 11.50
CA HIS A 22 -4.94 5.11 10.78
C HIS A 22 -5.08 5.34 9.27
N VAL A 23 -3.99 5.16 8.53
CA VAL A 23 -3.92 5.42 7.08
C VAL A 23 -5.04 4.71 6.30
N LYS A 24 -5.39 3.46 6.68
CA LYS A 24 -6.51 2.72 6.08
C LYS A 24 -7.88 3.40 6.28
N MET A 25 -8.13 4.00 7.45
CA MET A 25 -9.37 4.73 7.71
C MET A 25 -9.38 6.07 6.97
N ALA A 26 -8.23 6.74 6.89
CA ALA A 26 -8.07 7.96 6.11
C ALA A 26 -8.38 7.72 4.63
N PHE A 27 -7.85 6.63 4.07
CA PHE A 27 -8.11 6.25 2.69
C PHE A 27 -9.57 5.88 2.44
N LEU A 28 -10.24 5.21 3.39
CA LEU A 28 -11.68 4.95 3.31
C LEU A 28 -12.50 6.25 3.25
N VAL A 29 -12.15 7.24 4.08
CA VAL A 29 -12.81 8.56 4.06
C VAL A 29 -12.62 9.23 2.69
N ILE A 30 -11.41 9.17 2.13
CA ILE A 30 -11.15 9.71 0.79
C ILE A 30 -12.04 9.01 -0.25
N ILE A 31 -12.12 7.68 -0.24
CA ILE A 31 -13.00 6.92 -1.17
C ILE A 31 -14.45 7.38 -1.05
N LEU A 32 -14.97 7.54 0.18
CA LEU A 32 -16.35 7.99 0.39
C LEU A 32 -16.60 9.41 -0.11
N VAL A 33 -15.66 10.33 0.14
CA VAL A 33 -15.75 11.72 -0.34
C VAL A 33 -15.69 11.77 -1.85
N THR A 34 -14.77 11.03 -2.49
CA THR A 34 -14.66 10.95 -3.94
C THR A 34 -15.95 10.38 -4.54
N LEU A 35 -16.44 9.26 -4.04
CA LEU A 35 -17.68 8.65 -4.54
C LEU A 35 -18.90 9.57 -4.39
N PHE A 36 -18.97 10.34 -3.30
CA PHE A 36 -20.00 11.34 -3.13
C PHE A 36 -19.88 12.50 -4.14
N ALA A 37 -18.66 12.96 -4.42
CA ALA A 37 -18.42 13.99 -5.43
C ALA A 37 -18.84 13.53 -6.84
N GLU A 38 -18.46 12.31 -7.23
CA GLU A 38 -18.84 11.69 -8.51
C GLU A 38 -20.37 11.59 -8.68
N ILE A 39 -21.09 11.21 -7.61
CA ILE A 39 -22.55 11.16 -7.64
C ILE A 39 -23.13 12.57 -7.82
N LEU A 40 -22.62 13.58 -7.10
CA LEU A 40 -23.09 14.95 -7.24
C LEU A 40 -22.84 15.50 -8.65
N GLU A 41 -21.67 15.21 -9.22
CA GLU A 41 -21.33 15.59 -10.58
C GLU A 41 -22.26 14.92 -11.60
N THR A 42 -22.48 13.62 -11.49
CA THR A 42 -23.42 12.87 -12.34
C THR A 42 -24.83 13.46 -12.26
N VAL A 43 -25.32 13.77 -11.05
CA VAL A 43 -26.62 14.41 -10.84
C VAL A 43 -26.66 15.79 -11.50
N SER A 44 -25.57 16.55 -11.43
CA SER A 44 -25.48 17.87 -12.07
C SER A 44 -25.58 17.77 -13.60
N TYR A 45 -24.95 16.76 -14.23
CA TYR A 45 -25.07 16.52 -15.67
C TYR A 45 -26.50 16.16 -16.08
N VAL A 46 -27.21 15.38 -15.27
CA VAL A 46 -28.61 15.03 -15.53
C VAL A 46 -29.52 16.26 -15.41
N MET A 47 -29.29 17.12 -14.42
CA MET A 47 -30.13 18.30 -14.15
C MET A 47 -29.93 19.44 -15.16
N VAL A 48 -28.70 19.66 -15.63
CA VAL A 48 -28.37 20.72 -16.61
C VAL A 48 -28.74 20.32 -18.05
N GLY A 49 -29.06 19.04 -18.26
CA GLY A 49 -29.36 18.46 -19.57
C GLY A 49 -28.08 18.19 -20.35
N TRP A 50 -28.11 17.15 -21.21
CA TRP A 50 -27.00 16.82 -22.13
C TRP A 50 -26.77 17.95 -23.15
N HIS A 51 -26.09 19.01 -22.73
CA HIS A 51 -25.47 19.95 -23.66
C HIS A 51 -24.26 19.29 -24.34
N GLN A 52 -23.87 19.80 -25.51
CA GLN A 52 -22.78 19.28 -26.33
C GLN A 52 -21.43 19.25 -25.57
N SER A 53 -21.20 18.19 -24.81
CA SER A 53 -19.94 17.93 -24.14
C SER A 53 -18.89 17.51 -25.17
N SER A 54 -17.71 18.12 -25.07
CA SER A 54 -16.58 17.77 -25.92
C SER A 54 -16.13 16.32 -25.67
N LEU A 55 -15.53 15.66 -26.66
CA LEU A 55 -14.96 14.31 -26.51
C LEU A 55 -13.95 14.24 -25.35
N LEU A 56 -13.24 15.33 -25.08
CA LEU A 56 -12.26 15.42 -24.00
C LEU A 56 -12.93 15.36 -22.62
N THR A 57 -14.07 16.05 -22.45
CA THR A 57 -14.87 15.97 -21.21
C THR A 57 -15.29 14.53 -20.93
N TYR A 58 -15.77 13.83 -21.96
CA TYR A 58 -16.17 12.43 -21.82
C TYR A 58 -14.99 11.49 -21.50
N ALA A 59 -13.82 11.76 -22.08
CA ALA A 59 -12.61 10.99 -21.77
C ALA A 59 -12.12 11.20 -20.34
N ILE A 60 -12.21 12.43 -19.81
CA ILE A 60 -11.89 12.74 -18.41
C ILE A 60 -12.86 12.04 -17.47
N GLU A 61 -14.16 12.10 -17.75
CA GLU A 61 -15.20 11.44 -16.97
C GLU A 61 -14.93 9.93 -16.86
N ILE A 62 -14.68 9.25 -17.99
CA ILE A 62 -14.35 7.81 -18.00
C ILE A 62 -13.10 7.54 -17.16
N TRP A 63 -12.08 8.40 -17.27
CA TRP A 63 -10.85 8.25 -16.52
C TRP A 63 -11.09 8.37 -15.00
N GLU A 64 -11.91 9.31 -14.56
CA GLU A 64 -12.29 9.50 -13.17
C GLU A 64 -13.04 8.27 -12.61
N TYR A 65 -13.95 7.69 -13.38
CA TYR A 65 -14.58 6.40 -13.04
C TYR A 65 -13.56 5.26 -12.90
N ILE A 66 -12.61 5.14 -13.82
CA ILE A 66 -11.55 4.12 -13.76
C ILE A 66 -10.73 4.29 -12.48
N VAL A 67 -10.37 5.53 -12.14
CA VAL A 67 -9.61 5.81 -10.92
C VAL A 67 -10.43 5.48 -9.68
N THR A 68 -11.69 5.88 -9.61
CA THR A 68 -12.58 5.57 -8.48
C THR A 68 -12.75 4.07 -8.28
N ILE A 69 -12.97 3.30 -9.36
CA ILE A 69 -13.05 1.84 -9.29
C ILE A 69 -11.72 1.23 -8.82
N SER A 70 -10.58 1.72 -9.35
CA SER A 70 -9.25 1.25 -8.95
C SER A 70 -8.99 1.47 -7.45
N MET A 71 -9.44 2.59 -6.88
CA MET A 71 -9.32 2.86 -5.45
C MET A 71 -10.12 1.88 -4.59
N ILE A 72 -11.34 1.55 -4.99
CA ILE A 72 -12.19 0.58 -4.28
C ILE A 72 -11.53 -0.80 -4.29
N ILE A 73 -11.04 -1.24 -5.46
CA ILE A 73 -10.33 -2.51 -5.60
C ILE A 73 -9.04 -2.51 -4.75
N ALA A 74 -8.27 -1.42 -4.78
CA ALA A 74 -7.06 -1.26 -3.99
C ALA A 74 -7.35 -1.39 -2.48
N PHE A 75 -8.46 -0.82 -2.01
CA PHE A 75 -8.87 -0.91 -0.61
C PHE A 75 -9.24 -2.35 -0.19
N ILE A 76 -9.96 -3.08 -1.05
CA ILE A 76 -10.38 -4.46 -0.77
C ILE A 76 -9.20 -5.43 -0.82
N GLN A 77 -8.38 -5.33 -1.87
CA GLN A 77 -7.26 -6.25 -2.12
C GLN A 77 -5.99 -5.89 -1.32
N GLU A 78 -5.94 -4.70 -0.72
CA GLU A 78 -4.74 -4.15 -0.09
C GLU A 78 -3.52 -4.19 -1.03
N ASN A 79 -3.75 -3.90 -2.32
CA ASN A 79 -2.75 -3.97 -3.38
C ASN A 79 -2.21 -2.57 -3.71
N ALA A 80 -0.90 -2.38 -3.58
CA ALA A 80 -0.24 -1.10 -3.86
C ALA A 80 -0.29 -0.71 -5.34
N ALA A 81 -0.24 -1.66 -6.26
CA ALA A 81 -0.25 -1.37 -7.70
C ALA A 81 -1.55 -0.69 -8.15
N MET A 82 -2.68 -1.10 -7.58
CA MET A 82 -4.00 -0.55 -7.90
C MET A 82 -4.22 0.87 -7.35
N MET A 83 -3.31 1.36 -6.50
CA MET A 83 -3.32 2.75 -6.04
C MET A 83 -2.61 3.71 -7.00
N LEU A 84 -1.80 3.21 -7.93
CA LEU A 84 -1.01 4.06 -8.83
C LEU A 84 -1.86 5.03 -9.67
N PRO A 85 -3.01 4.63 -10.25
CA PRO A 85 -3.85 5.54 -11.02
C PRO A 85 -4.30 6.75 -10.19
N PHE A 86 -4.73 6.51 -8.96
CA PHE A 86 -5.15 7.56 -8.02
C PHE A 86 -3.99 8.49 -7.61
N VAL A 87 -2.84 7.93 -7.25
CA VAL A 87 -1.65 8.71 -6.89
C VAL A 87 -1.20 9.57 -8.07
N GLY A 88 -1.21 9.02 -9.28
CA GLY A 88 -0.87 9.72 -10.51
C GLY A 88 -1.83 10.89 -10.79
N GLN A 89 -3.14 10.65 -10.76
CA GLN A 89 -4.14 11.71 -10.94
C GLN A 89 -3.99 12.82 -9.90
N MET A 90 -3.89 12.46 -8.61
CA MET A 90 -3.73 13.45 -7.54
C MET A 90 -2.42 14.24 -7.65
N PHE A 91 -1.34 13.62 -8.13
CA PHE A 91 -0.09 14.32 -8.40
C PHE A 91 -0.26 15.37 -9.49
N VAL A 92 -0.89 15.02 -10.62
CA VAL A 92 -1.17 15.97 -11.71
C VAL A 92 -2.07 17.11 -11.22
N VAL A 93 -3.14 16.80 -10.49
CA VAL A 93 -4.06 17.80 -9.91
C VAL A 93 -3.33 18.77 -8.98
N VAL A 94 -2.49 18.26 -8.07
CA VAL A 94 -1.71 19.11 -7.16
C VAL A 94 -0.73 20.00 -7.92
N VAL A 95 -0.04 19.48 -8.93
CA VAL A 95 0.89 20.27 -9.75
C VAL A 95 0.15 21.37 -10.52
N MET A 96 -0.98 21.06 -11.16
CA MET A 96 -1.80 22.05 -11.86
C MET A 96 -2.34 23.13 -10.91
N MET A 97 -2.82 22.73 -9.73
CA MET A 97 -3.29 23.65 -8.69
C MET A 97 -2.17 24.54 -8.15
N LEU A 98 -0.96 24.01 -7.97
CA LEU A 98 0.21 24.80 -7.55
C LEU A 98 0.60 25.84 -8.62
N ILE A 99 0.60 25.46 -9.90
CA ILE A 99 0.87 26.39 -11.00
C ILE A 99 -0.17 27.51 -10.98
N MET A 100 -1.46 27.17 -10.89
CA MET A 100 -2.55 28.15 -10.80
C MET A 100 -2.42 29.05 -9.56
N PHE A 101 -2.04 28.48 -8.40
CA PHE A 101 -1.80 29.25 -7.18
C PHE A 101 -0.66 30.25 -7.36
N PHE A 102 0.47 29.86 -7.96
CA PHE A 102 1.58 30.77 -8.24
C PHE A 102 1.23 31.83 -9.26
N GLN A 103 0.44 31.50 -10.29
CA GLN A 103 -0.07 32.48 -11.25
C GLN A 103 -0.97 33.51 -10.56
N LEU A 104 -1.91 33.07 -9.71
CA LEU A 104 -2.76 33.98 -8.94
C LEU A 104 -1.97 34.81 -7.94
N LEU A 105 -0.95 34.24 -7.30
CA LEU A 105 -0.04 34.97 -6.41
C LEU A 105 0.74 36.04 -7.17
N PHE A 106 1.22 35.72 -8.38
CA PHE A 106 1.87 36.71 -9.25
C PHE A 106 0.91 37.84 -9.64
N CYS A 107 -0.33 37.50 -10.03
CA CYS A 107 -1.36 38.50 -10.30
C CYS A 107 -1.74 39.34 -9.06
N ALA A 108 -1.61 38.78 -7.84
CA ALA A 108 -1.81 39.52 -6.60
C ALA A 108 -0.71 40.55 -6.34
N LEU A 109 0.54 40.19 -6.65
CA LEU A 109 1.71 41.06 -6.43
C LEU A 109 1.85 42.12 -7.53
N VAL A 110 1.50 41.77 -8.78
CA VAL A 110 1.58 42.64 -9.95
C VAL A 110 0.22 42.71 -10.65
N PRO A 111 -0.74 43.48 -10.08
CA PRO A 111 -2.11 43.56 -10.60
C PRO A 111 -2.22 44.28 -11.96
N TYR A 112 -1.15 44.95 -12.39
CA TYR A 112 -1.04 45.65 -13.69
C TYR A 112 -0.39 44.79 -14.79
N SER A 113 -0.14 43.50 -14.55
CA SER A 113 0.42 42.63 -15.58
C SER A 113 -0.63 42.24 -16.62
N SER A 114 -0.22 42.03 -17.87
CA SER A 114 -1.09 41.58 -18.97
C SER A 114 -1.79 40.25 -18.68
N LEU A 115 -1.20 39.42 -17.81
CA LEU A 115 -1.76 38.17 -17.34
C LEU A 115 -2.95 38.39 -16.38
N ALA A 116 -2.88 39.43 -15.53
CA ALA A 116 -4.00 39.82 -14.66
C ALA A 116 -5.17 40.42 -15.46
N GLU A 117 -4.92 41.11 -16.58
CA GLU A 117 -5.97 41.59 -17.48
C GLU A 117 -6.76 40.45 -18.11
N GLN A 118 -6.11 39.35 -18.50
CA GLN A 118 -6.80 38.17 -19.06
C GLN A 118 -7.75 37.50 -18.05
N PHE A 119 -7.42 37.52 -16.76
CA PHE A 119 -8.28 36.95 -15.71
C PHE A 119 -9.47 37.85 -15.33
N PHE A 120 -9.39 39.15 -15.60
CA PHE A 120 -10.44 40.13 -15.28
C PHE A 120 -10.77 41.01 -16.49
N SER A 121 -11.06 40.36 -17.62
CA SER A 121 -11.42 41.02 -18.88
C SER A 121 -12.68 41.89 -18.78
N ASP A 122 -13.48 41.74 -17.73
CA ASP A 122 -14.64 42.59 -17.47
C ASP A 122 -14.17 43.93 -16.87
N GLY A 123 -13.99 44.94 -17.71
CA GLY A 123 -13.54 46.30 -17.37
C GLY A 123 -14.48 47.12 -16.47
N HIS A 124 -15.38 46.47 -15.72
CA HIS A 124 -16.41 47.10 -14.90
C HIS A 124 -16.07 47.17 -13.39
N TYR A 125 -14.91 46.66 -12.96
CA TYR A 125 -14.54 46.61 -11.56
C TYR A 125 -13.60 47.74 -11.15
N THR A 126 -13.88 48.36 -10.00
CA THR A 126 -12.94 49.28 -9.35
C THR A 126 -11.71 48.52 -8.86
N LEU A 127 -10.53 49.17 -8.79
CA LEU A 127 -9.26 48.52 -8.41
C LEU A 127 -9.36 47.77 -7.07
N VAL A 128 -10.01 48.38 -6.08
CA VAL A 128 -10.22 47.82 -4.73
C VAL A 128 -11.10 46.56 -4.77
N GLU A 129 -12.07 46.51 -5.67
CA GLU A 129 -12.99 45.38 -5.80
C GLU A 129 -12.33 44.20 -6.54
N ARG A 130 -11.47 44.49 -7.52
CA ARG A 130 -10.62 43.49 -8.20
C ARG A 130 -9.65 42.84 -7.20
N GLU A 131 -8.98 43.62 -6.36
CA GLU A 131 -8.06 43.11 -5.34
C GLU A 131 -8.76 42.19 -4.33
N LYS A 132 -9.95 42.58 -3.84
CA LYS A 132 -10.74 41.75 -2.91
C LYS A 132 -11.18 40.43 -3.54
N LYS A 133 -11.65 40.46 -4.79
CA LYS A 133 -12.03 39.24 -5.51
C LYS A 133 -10.83 38.33 -5.74
N LEU A 134 -9.70 38.90 -6.17
CA LEU A 134 -8.48 38.13 -6.41
C LEU A 134 -7.93 37.49 -5.12
N LEU A 135 -7.93 38.22 -4.00
CA LEU A 135 -7.55 37.66 -2.69
C LEU A 135 -8.50 36.54 -2.26
N SER A 136 -9.81 36.69 -2.47
CA SER A 136 -10.79 35.65 -2.17
C SER A 136 -10.56 34.38 -3.02
N ILE A 137 -10.30 34.54 -4.31
CA ILE A 137 -9.97 33.43 -5.22
C ILE A 137 -8.65 32.78 -4.79
N LEU A 138 -7.61 33.57 -4.48
CA LEU A 138 -6.32 33.08 -4.03
C LEU A 138 -6.42 32.24 -2.74
N ILE A 139 -7.18 32.72 -1.75
CA ILE A 139 -7.43 31.98 -0.50
C ILE A 139 -8.17 30.68 -0.81
N THR A 140 -9.20 30.74 -1.65
CA THR A 140 -10.00 29.57 -2.02
C THR A 140 -9.13 28.52 -2.72
N VAL A 141 -8.39 28.91 -3.76
CA VAL A 141 -7.47 28.02 -4.49
C VAL A 141 -6.37 27.50 -3.57
N GLY A 142 -5.82 28.33 -2.69
CA GLY A 142 -4.82 27.91 -1.69
C GLY A 142 -5.35 26.84 -0.74
N LEU A 143 -6.58 26.99 -0.24
CA LEU A 143 -7.24 25.98 0.59
C LEU A 143 -7.46 24.67 -0.17
N PHE A 144 -7.98 24.73 -1.40
CA PHE A 144 -8.15 23.52 -2.22
C PHE A 144 -6.81 22.85 -2.54
N THR A 145 -5.76 23.62 -2.82
CA THR A 145 -4.41 23.09 -3.05
C THR A 145 -3.88 22.38 -1.81
N PHE A 146 -4.11 22.95 -0.62
CA PHE A 146 -3.72 22.32 0.64
C PHE A 146 -4.47 21.00 0.88
N VAL A 147 -5.78 20.97 0.64
CA VAL A 147 -6.60 19.76 0.75
C VAL A 147 -6.17 18.69 -0.25
N ALA A 148 -5.89 19.06 -1.50
CA ALA A 148 -5.39 18.15 -2.52
C ALA A 148 -4.00 17.59 -2.14
N GLY A 149 -3.10 18.44 -1.64
CA GLY A 149 -1.79 18.01 -1.12
C GLY A 149 -1.93 17.06 0.07
N TRP A 150 -2.92 17.28 0.93
CA TRP A 150 -3.25 16.36 2.02
C TRP A 150 -3.73 15.00 1.49
N PHE A 151 -4.61 14.96 0.49
CA PHE A 151 -5.04 13.72 -0.15
C PHE A 151 -3.88 12.96 -0.78
N LEU A 152 -2.99 13.65 -1.52
CA LEU A 152 -1.79 13.05 -2.09
C LEU A 152 -0.89 12.45 -1.00
N ARG A 153 -0.70 13.15 0.12
CA ARG A 153 0.08 12.63 1.24
C ARG A 153 -0.53 11.36 1.84
N VAL A 154 -1.84 11.34 2.05
CA VAL A 154 -2.55 10.13 2.54
C VAL A 154 -2.44 9.01 1.52
N ALA A 155 -2.54 9.31 0.22
CA ALA A 155 -2.40 8.33 -0.85
C ALA A 155 -1.01 7.68 -0.83
N LEU A 156 0.05 8.47 -0.76
CA LEU A 156 1.43 7.97 -0.67
C LEU A 156 1.67 7.15 0.60
N ALA A 157 1.15 7.58 1.74
CA ALA A 157 1.25 6.82 2.99
C ALA A 157 0.51 5.47 2.90
N THR A 158 -0.65 5.44 2.21
CA THR A 158 -1.43 4.21 1.98
C THR A 158 -0.71 3.28 1.03
N TYR A 159 -0.12 3.80 -0.04
CA TYR A 159 0.71 3.05 -0.96
C TYR A 159 1.87 2.36 -0.23
N GLN A 160 2.64 3.11 0.58
CA GLN A 160 3.72 2.56 1.40
C GLN A 160 3.23 1.50 2.40
N TYR A 161 2.04 1.70 2.99
CA TYR A 161 1.45 0.73 3.90
C TYR A 161 1.05 -0.57 3.19
N PHE A 162 0.45 -0.49 2.00
CA PHE A 162 0.09 -1.67 1.21
C PHE A 162 1.32 -2.42 0.72
N ASP A 163 2.37 -1.72 0.30
CA ASP A 163 3.64 -2.34 -0.08
C ASP A 163 4.32 -3.04 1.11
N TYR A 164 4.34 -2.40 2.28
CA TYR A 164 4.82 -3.05 3.51
C TYR A 164 4.01 -4.30 3.87
N MET A 165 2.69 -4.24 3.72
CA MET A 165 1.80 -5.38 4.00
C MET A 165 1.98 -6.51 2.99
N SER A 166 2.20 -6.21 1.71
CA SER A 166 2.48 -7.20 0.66
C SER A 166 3.80 -7.93 0.97
N MET A 167 4.86 -7.20 1.30
CA MET A 167 6.16 -7.77 1.69
C MET A 167 6.05 -8.62 2.96
N LYS A 168 5.26 -8.18 3.94
CA LYS A 168 5.03 -8.95 5.16
C LYS A 168 4.28 -10.25 4.89
N LYS A 169 3.27 -10.22 4.01
CA LYS A 169 2.54 -11.42 3.57
C LYS A 169 3.48 -12.39 2.84
N ALA A 170 4.30 -11.90 1.91
CA ALA A 170 5.29 -12.70 1.18
C ALA A 170 6.32 -13.37 2.12
N ARG A 171 6.84 -12.65 3.12
CA ARG A 171 7.77 -13.22 4.12
C ARG A 171 7.13 -14.31 4.97
N ARG A 172 5.86 -14.16 5.34
CA ARG A 172 5.13 -15.20 6.10
C ARG A 172 4.87 -16.44 5.26
N ALA A 173 4.51 -16.27 3.99
CA ALA A 173 4.37 -17.38 3.05
C ALA A 173 5.70 -18.14 2.86
N GLY A 174 6.82 -17.42 2.73
CA GLY A 174 8.15 -18.04 2.66
C GLY A 174 8.55 -18.81 3.93
N ARG A 175 8.20 -18.30 5.12
CA ARG A 175 8.43 -19.02 6.38
C ARG A 175 7.56 -20.28 6.50
N ALA A 176 6.28 -20.20 6.15
CA ALA A 176 5.39 -21.35 6.15
C ALA A 176 5.87 -22.43 5.18
N ASN A 177 6.37 -22.05 4.00
CA ASN A 177 6.95 -22.99 3.05
C ASN A 177 8.23 -23.65 3.59
N ASN A 178 9.13 -22.88 4.22
CA ASN A 178 10.33 -23.43 4.85
C ASN A 178 10.01 -24.36 6.03
N GLU A 179 9.00 -24.06 6.83
CA GLU A 179 8.53 -24.95 7.90
C GLU A 179 7.93 -26.24 7.32
N GLN A 180 7.16 -26.14 6.23
CA GLN A 180 6.58 -27.31 5.56
C GLN A 180 7.66 -28.22 4.95
N VAL A 181 8.68 -27.64 4.31
CA VAL A 181 9.85 -28.39 3.80
C VAL A 181 10.65 -29.03 4.94
N ARG A 182 10.86 -28.31 6.05
CA ARG A 182 11.57 -28.84 7.23
C ARG A 182 10.80 -29.97 7.91
N ASN A 183 9.48 -29.86 8.00
CA ASN A 183 8.61 -30.90 8.55
C ASN A 183 8.60 -32.14 7.65
N MET A 184 8.63 -31.96 6.33
CA MET A 184 8.77 -33.06 5.38
C MET A 184 10.13 -33.76 5.56
N PHE A 185 11.23 -33.00 5.68
CA PHE A 185 12.57 -33.56 5.90
C PHE A 185 12.69 -34.32 7.24
N ASN A 186 12.10 -33.78 8.30
CA ASN A 186 12.03 -34.45 9.61
C ASN A 186 11.21 -35.74 9.55
N PHE A 187 10.12 -35.76 8.78
CA PHE A 187 9.31 -36.96 8.56
C PHE A 187 10.10 -38.05 7.81
N TYR A 188 10.84 -37.68 6.75
CA TYR A 188 11.74 -38.61 6.04
C TYR A 188 12.88 -39.13 6.94
N SER A 189 13.48 -38.27 7.76
CA SER A 189 14.48 -38.67 8.75
C SER A 189 13.90 -39.64 9.80
N MET A 190 12.68 -39.40 10.26
CA MET A 190 12.00 -40.29 11.21
C MET A 190 11.67 -41.65 10.58
N LEU A 191 11.16 -41.65 9.35
CA LEU A 191 10.92 -42.89 8.57
C LEU A 191 12.20 -43.66 8.32
N SER A 192 13.30 -43.00 7.97
CA SER A 192 14.61 -43.64 7.78
C SER A 192 15.11 -44.30 9.06
N ARG A 193 14.94 -43.66 10.22
CA ARG A 193 15.29 -44.25 11.52
C ARG A 193 14.42 -45.46 11.86
N ILE A 194 13.12 -45.42 11.56
CA ILE A 194 12.21 -46.57 11.74
C ILE A 194 12.61 -47.73 10.81
N LEU A 195 12.98 -47.44 9.56
CA LEU A 195 13.41 -48.45 8.60
C LEU A 195 14.75 -49.10 9.02
N ILE A 196 15.69 -48.32 9.55
CA ILE A 196 16.95 -48.84 10.11
C ILE A 196 16.69 -49.73 11.33
N ILE A 197 15.79 -49.33 12.23
CA ILE A 197 15.41 -50.14 13.40
C ILE A 197 14.73 -51.45 12.96
N HIS A 198 13.86 -51.40 11.94
CA HIS A 198 13.21 -52.61 11.42
C HIS A 198 14.17 -53.53 10.65
N MET A 199 15.18 -53.00 9.95
CA MET A 199 16.21 -53.82 9.31
C MET A 199 17.18 -54.48 10.30
N ILE A 200 17.41 -53.86 11.46
CA ILE A 200 18.30 -54.43 12.50
C ILE A 200 17.58 -55.53 13.31
N HIS A 201 16.24 -55.60 13.28
CA HIS A 201 15.47 -56.43 14.19
C HIS A 201 14.74 -57.65 13.58
N ILE A 202 15.23 -58.21 12.47
CA ILE A 202 14.75 -59.49 11.90
C ILE A 202 15.89 -60.24 11.17
N PRO A 203 16.29 -61.48 11.54
CA PRO A 203 16.33 -62.12 12.85
C PRO A 203 17.73 -62.73 13.16
N CYS A 204 18.30 -62.43 14.35
CA CYS A 204 19.45 -63.16 14.89
C CYS A 204 19.04 -64.47 15.60
N ALA A 205 18.01 -65.15 15.10
CA ALA A 205 17.41 -66.34 15.71
C ALA A 205 17.57 -67.58 14.81
N ARG A 206 18.78 -67.83 14.30
CA ARG A 206 19.21 -69.16 13.85
C ARG A 206 20.72 -69.19 13.73
N PHE A 207 21.41 -69.61 14.79
CA PHE A 207 22.68 -70.35 14.79
C PHE A 207 23.24 -70.38 16.24
N HIS A 208 22.76 -71.34 17.04
CA HIS A 208 23.45 -71.78 18.24
C HIS A 208 23.52 -73.30 18.18
N LEU A 209 24.52 -73.80 17.45
CA LEU A 209 25.05 -75.16 17.54
C LEU A 209 26.47 -75.10 16.98
N PHE A 210 27.44 -75.13 17.91
CA PHE A 210 28.87 -75.50 17.84
C PHE A 210 29.65 -74.60 18.82
N SER A 211 30.03 -75.14 19.97
CA SER A 211 31.38 -75.66 20.25
C SER A 211 32.39 -74.49 20.30
N GLY A 212 32.82 -73.98 21.45
CA GLY A 212 33.48 -74.72 22.51
C GLY A 212 34.97 -74.79 22.22
N HIS A 213 35.74 -73.72 22.47
CA HIS A 213 37.16 -73.82 22.82
C HIS A 213 37.75 -72.51 23.37
N GLU A 214 38.68 -72.68 24.29
CA GLU A 214 39.41 -71.70 25.08
C GLU A 214 40.27 -70.74 24.24
N ARG A 215 40.48 -69.52 24.75
CA ARG A 215 41.78 -69.10 25.32
C ARG A 215 41.79 -67.65 25.79
N ASN A 216 42.38 -67.48 26.97
CA ASN A 216 42.94 -66.26 27.54
C ASN A 216 43.80 -65.49 26.53
N LEU A 217 43.75 -64.16 26.56
CA LEU A 217 44.96 -63.33 26.54
C LEU A 217 44.65 -61.88 26.96
N THR A 218 45.63 -61.38 27.69
CA THR A 218 45.74 -60.16 28.46
C THR A 218 46.04 -58.90 27.64
N LEU A 219 45.82 -57.76 28.31
CA LEU A 219 46.60 -56.52 28.24
C LEU A 219 46.26 -55.47 27.15
N SER A 220 45.85 -54.30 27.64
CA SER A 220 46.55 -53.01 27.53
C SER A 220 45.65 -51.83 27.14
N THR A 221 45.46 -50.93 28.11
CA THR A 221 45.17 -49.50 27.92
C THR A 221 46.37 -48.81 27.26
N PRO A 222 46.18 -47.71 26.52
CA PRO A 222 46.36 -46.36 27.08
C PRO A 222 45.36 -45.31 26.51
N GLN A 223 44.82 -44.38 27.31
CA GLN A 223 45.41 -43.09 27.74
C GLN A 223 45.40 -41.97 26.64
N ALA A 224 44.47 -41.03 26.83
CA ALA A 224 44.59 -39.55 26.76
C ALA A 224 45.21 -38.80 25.54
N TRP A 225 44.35 -37.97 24.89
CA TRP A 225 44.50 -36.52 24.50
C TRP A 225 45.68 -36.11 23.56
N PRO A 226 45.72 -34.89 22.94
CA PRO A 226 45.01 -33.65 23.25
C PRO A 226 44.44 -32.81 22.07
N LYS A 227 43.87 -31.68 22.49
CA LYS A 227 43.36 -30.52 21.75
C LYS A 227 44.43 -29.84 20.88
N ILE A 228 43.98 -29.27 19.77
CA ILE A 228 44.43 -27.97 19.23
C ILE A 228 43.16 -27.17 18.93
#